data_AF-W7Z8I8-F1
#
_entry.id   AF-W7Z8I8-F1
#
_cell.length_a   1.000
_cell.length_b   1.000
_cell.length_c   1.000
_cell.angle_alpha   90.00
_cell.angle_beta   90.00
_cell.angle_gamma   90.00
#
_symmetry.space_group_name_H-M   'P 1'
#
loop_
_entity.id
_entity.type
_entity.pdbx_description
1 polymer ?
#
loop_
_entity_poly.entity_id
_entity_poly.type
_entity_poly.pdbx_seq_one_letter_code
_entity_poly.pdbx_strand_id
1 'polypeptide(L)'
;MIYGIALNPEISRITVKDYKTDLEKQAEIVTVEPNFRLFYVFVDKAQGTQFDITGYTKDGRTLQRTKIDLGLQTQASVIKHEE
;
A
#
# COMPACT_ATOMS: atom_id res chain seq x y z
N MET A 1 8.92 6.65 4.80
CA MET A 1 7.54 6.26 5.14
C MET A 1 6.73 6.32 3.86
N ILE A 2 5.93 5.29 3.60
CA ILE A 2 4.96 5.27 2.50
C ILE A 2 3.59 5.28 3.14
N TYR A 3 2.66 6.06 2.59
CA TYR A 3 1.30 6.18 3.11
C TYR A 3 0.30 6.41 1.98
N GLY A 4 -0.96 6.13 2.25
CA GLY A 4 -2.03 6.27 1.28
C GLY A 4 -3.41 6.03 1.86
N ILE A 5 -4.39 5.98 0.97
CA ILE A 5 -5.80 5.79 1.29
C ILE A 5 -6.28 4.47 0.68
N ALA A 6 -7.03 3.70 1.47
CA ALA A 6 -7.72 2.49 1.05
C ALA A 6 -9.23 2.69 1.15
N LEU A 7 -9.87 2.87 -0.01
CA LEU A 7 -11.32 3.12 -0.11
C LEU A 7 -12.14 1.86 -0.35
N ASN A 8 -11.53 0.81 -0.91
CA ASN A 8 -12.23 -0.46 -1.12
C ASN A 8 -12.38 -1.19 0.23
N PRO A 9 -13.61 -1.43 0.75
CA PRO A 9 -13.83 -2.06 2.06
C PRO A 9 -13.39 -3.53 2.11
N GLU A 10 -13.31 -4.21 0.97
CA GLU A 10 -12.88 -5.61 0.88
C GLU A 10 -11.39 -5.80 1.20
N ILE A 11 -10.58 -4.74 1.09
CA ILE A 11 -9.17 -4.79 1.47
C ILE A 11 -9.07 -5.07 2.97
N SER A 12 -8.40 -6.16 3.33
CA SER A 12 -8.13 -6.54 4.72
C SER A 12 -6.66 -6.41 5.09
N ARG A 13 -5.77 -6.40 4.08
CA ARG A 13 -4.33 -6.34 4.25
C ARG A 13 -3.71 -5.56 3.10
N ILE A 14 -2.71 -4.74 3.40
CA ILE A 14 -1.89 -4.05 2.40
C ILE A 14 -0.43 -4.43 2.66
N THR A 15 0.29 -4.81 1.60
CA THR A 15 1.74 -5.00 1.66
C THR A 15 2.45 -4.01 0.75
N VAL A 16 3.68 -3.69 1.11
CA VAL A 16 4.56 -2.83 0.32
C VAL A 16 5.87 -3.57 0.13
N LYS A 17 6.20 -3.84 -1.13
CA LYS A 17 7.38 -4.61 -1.54
C LYS A 17 8.36 -3.73 -2.28
N ASP A 18 9.60 -3.67 -1.82
CA ASP A 18 10.68 -2.94 -2.47
C ASP A 18 11.28 -3.74 -3.63
N TYR A 19 11.53 -3.08 -4.76
CA TYR A 19 12.13 -3.73 -5.93
C TYR A 19 13.62 -4.04 -5.77
N LYS A 20 14.34 -3.27 -4.94
CA LYS A 20 15.80 -3.41 -4.81
C LYS A 20 16.20 -4.57 -3.89
N THR A 21 15.53 -4.69 -2.75
CA THR A 21 15.83 -5.67 -1.70
C THR A 21 14.86 -6.86 -1.71
N ASP A 22 13.81 -6.81 -2.52
CA ASP A 22 12.68 -7.75 -2.53
C ASP A 22 11.93 -7.85 -1.18
N LEU A 23 12.23 -6.96 -0.24
CA LEU A 23 11.66 -6.98 1.10
C LEU A 23 10.22 -6.49 1.07
N GLU A 24 9.32 -7.32 1.59
CA GLU A 24 7.90 -7.03 1.75
C GLU A 24 7.59 -6.70 3.21
N LYS A 25 6.86 -5.60 3.42
CA LYS A 25 6.33 -5.21 4.73
C LYS A 25 4.82 -5.07 4.67
N GLN A 26 4.13 -5.50 5.72
CA GLN A 26 2.71 -5.23 5.89
C GLN A 26 2.52 -3.78 6.38
N ALA A 27 1.61 -3.06 5.75
CA ALA A 27 1.22 -1.72 6.19
C ALA A 27 0.25 -1.80 7.37
N GLU A 28 0.32 -0.80 8.23
CA GLU A 28 -0.69 -0.57 9.25
C GLU A 28 -1.89 0.14 8.62
N ILE A 29 -3.11 -0.29 8.97
CA ILE A 29 -4.36 0.26 8.43
C ILE A 29 -5.13 0.89 9.58
N VAL A 30 -5.47 2.16 9.43
CA VAL A 30 -6.23 2.95 10.41
C VAL A 30 -7.58 3.32 9.80
N THR A 31 -8.66 2.87 10.44
CA THR A 31 -10.01 3.26 10.04
C THR A 31 -10.32 4.65 10.56
N VAL A 32 -10.59 5.58 9.65
CA VAL A 32 -11.01 6.96 9.99
C VAL A 32 -12.54 7.05 9.91
N GLU A 33 -13.14 6.49 8.85
CA GLU A 33 -14.59 6.37 8.66
C GLU A 33 -14.92 5.00 8.04
N PRO A 34 -16.20 4.54 8.04
CA PRO A 34 -16.56 3.19 7.58
C PRO A 34 -16.04 2.77 6.20
N ASN A 35 -15.87 3.74 5.28
CA ASN A 35 -15.33 3.51 3.92
C ASN A 35 -14.06 4.32 3.63
N PHE A 36 -13.44 4.89 4.67
CA PHE A 36 -12.22 5.69 4.54
C PHE A 36 -11.18 5.18 5.51
N ARG A 37 -10.13 4.57 4.97
CA ARG A 37 -9.02 4.03 5.74
C ARG A 37 -7.72 4.61 5.25
N LEU A 38 -6.86 4.97 6.19
CA LEU A 38 -5.48 5.33 5.91
C LEU A 38 -4.62 4.08 6.06
N PHE A 39 -3.54 4.01 5.30
CA PHE A 39 -2.48 3.06 5.57
C PHE A 39 -1.13 3.72 5.56
N TYR A 40 -0.19 3.16 6.32
CA TYR A 40 1.20 3.60 6.30
C TYR A 40 2.16 2.44 6.58
N VAL A 41 3.40 2.59 6.13
CA VAL A 41 4.49 1.66 6.42
C VAL A 41 5.83 2.39 6.50
N PHE A 42 6.67 1.97 7.45
CA PHE A 42 8.04 2.43 7.56
C PHE A 42 8.97 1.53 6.71
N VAL A 43 9.59 2.14 5.72
CA VAL A 43 10.60 1.50 4.87
C VAL A 43 12.00 1.89 5.32
N ASP A 44 12.94 0.94 5.22
CA ASP A 44 14.34 1.13 5.58
C ASP A 44 15.07 1.94 4.51
N LYS A 45 16.07 2.72 4.92
CA LYS A 45 16.90 3.51 3.99
C LYS A 45 17.66 2.66 2.97
N ALA A 46 17.85 1.37 3.25
CA ALA A 46 18.48 0.43 2.32
C ALA A 46 17.58 0.09 1.13
N GLN A 47 16.25 0.18 1.31
CA GLN A 47 15.24 -0.03 0.27
C GLN A 47 15.35 1.09 -0.79
N GLY A 48 15.02 0.77 -2.03
CA GLY A 48 15.11 1.71 -3.15
C GLY A 48 14.03 2.79 -3.13
N THR A 49 13.80 3.43 -4.26
CA THR A 49 12.68 4.38 -4.42
C THR A 49 11.45 3.71 -5.03
N GLN A 50 11.57 2.50 -5.56
CA GLN A 50 10.50 1.81 -6.27
C GLN A 50 9.84 0.74 -5.41
N PHE A 51 8.52 0.80 -5.30
CA PHE A 51 7.74 -0.13 -4.48
C PHE A 51 6.48 -0.59 -5.20
N ASP A 52 6.06 -1.82 -4.91
CA ASP A 52 4.72 -2.29 -5.20
C ASP A 52 3.87 -2.28 -3.93
N ILE A 53 2.74 -1.59 -3.99
CA ILE A 53 1.71 -1.61 -2.96
C ILE A 53 0.62 -2.57 -3.42
N THR A 54 0.35 -3.63 -2.65
CA THR A 54 -0.65 -4.64 -2.98
C THR A 54 -1.72 -4.71 -1.90
N GLY A 55 -2.98 -4.53 -2.30
CA GLY A 55 -4.15 -4.70 -1.44
C GLY A 55 -4.76 -6.09 -1.61
N TYR A 56 -5.04 -6.77 -0.49
CA TYR A 56 -5.58 -8.12 -0.46
C TYR A 56 -6.94 -8.18 0.25
N THR A 57 -7.83 -9.03 -0.25
CA THR A 57 -9.01 -9.51 0.48
C THR A 57 -8.63 -10.38 1.68
N LYS A 58 -9.61 -10.69 2.53
CA LYS A 58 -9.45 -11.56 3.71
C LYS A 58 -9.04 -13.00 3.39
N ASP A 59 -9.41 -13.49 2.21
CA ASP A 59 -8.99 -14.81 1.69
C ASP A 59 -7.64 -14.77 0.96
N GLY A 60 -6.97 -13.62 0.92
CA GLY A 60 -5.63 -13.48 0.36
C GLY A 60 -5.58 -13.25 -1.15
N ARG A 61 -6.73 -13.05 -1.81
CA ARG A 61 -6.76 -12.64 -3.23
C ARG A 61 -6.29 -11.19 -3.37
N THR A 62 -5.53 -10.93 -4.42
CA THR A 62 -5.10 -9.58 -4.77
C THR A 62 -6.26 -8.81 -5.38
N LEU A 63 -6.64 -7.67 -4.80
CA LEU A 63 -7.63 -6.75 -5.36
C LEU A 63 -6.99 -5.70 -6.24
N GLN A 64 -5.85 -5.16 -5.81
CA GLN A 64 -5.17 -4.10 -6.52
C GLN A 64 -3.67 -4.19 -6.26
N ARG A 65 -2.87 -3.86 -7.29
CA ARG A 65 -1.42 -3.67 -7.19
C ARG A 65 -1.07 -2.34 -7.85
N THR A 66 -0.29 -1.52 -7.15
CA THR A 66 0.13 -0.20 -7.65
C THR A 66 1.62 -0.04 -7.46
N LYS A 67 2.31 0.26 -8.55
CA LYS A 67 3.73 0.59 -8.53
C LYS A 67 3.91 2.07 -8.25
N ILE A 68 4.80 2.41 -7.34
CA ILE A 68 5.19 3.80 -7.05
C ILE A 68 6.71 3.98 -7.16
N ASP A 69 7.12 5.20 -7.47
CA ASP A 69 8.52 5.64 -7.42
C ASP A 69 8.64 6.92 -6.58
N LEU A 70 9.21 6.80 -5.38
CA LEU A 70 9.41 7.89 -4.44
C LEU A 70 10.46 8.91 -4.90
N GLY A 71 11.31 8.55 -5.88
CA GLY A 71 12.32 9.46 -6.44
C GLY A 71 11.72 10.59 -7.26
N LEU A 72 10.45 10.48 -7.66
CA LEU A 72 9.73 11.41 -8.53
C LEU A 72 8.69 12.29 -7.80
N GLN A 73 8.87 12.52 -6.50
CA GLN A 73 8.03 13.29 -5.55
C GLN A 73 7.07 12.47 -4.68
N THR A 74 6.82 12.97 -3.47
CA THR A 74 5.88 12.51 -2.44
C THR A 74 4.49 12.25 -3.02
N GLN A 75 4.20 10.99 -3.37
CA GLN A 75 2.89 10.57 -3.87
C GLN A 75 2.13 9.82 -2.79
N ALA A 76 0.93 10.32 -2.47
CA ALA A 76 -0.09 9.55 -1.78
C ALA A 76 -0.71 8.55 -2.77
N SER A 77 -0.68 7.26 -2.45
CA SER A 77 -1.31 6.23 -3.29
C SER A 77 -2.77 6.04 -2.89
N VAL A 78 -3.66 5.92 -3.88
CA VAL A 78 -5.08 5.65 -3.65
C VAL A 78 -5.42 4.28 -4.22
N ILE A 79 -5.93 3.41 -3.35
CA ILE A 79 -6.44 2.09 -3.73
C ILE A 79 -7.97 2.20 -3.81
N LYS A 80 -8.52 2.04 -5.02
CA LYS A 80 -9.95 2.25 -5.34
C LYS A 80 -10.61 0.91 -5.72
N HIS A 81 -11.93 0.86 -5.61
CA HIS A 81 -12.73 -0.22 -6.18
C HIS A 81 -12.89 0.06 -7.68
N GLU A 82 -12.52 -0.89 -8.55
CA GLU A 82 -12.94 -0.87 -9.96
C GLU A 82 -14.26 -1.64 -10.05
N GLU A 83 -15.29 -1.03 -10.65
CA GLU A 83 -16.62 -1.62 -10.90
C GLU A 83 -16.58 -2.66 -12.02
#